data_AF-A0A2E4C7H1-F1
#
_entry.id   AF-A0A2E4C7H1-F1
#
_cell.length_a   1.000
_cell.length_b   1.000
_cell.length_c   1.000
_cell.angle_alpha   90.00
_cell.angle_beta   90.00
_cell.angle_gamma   90.00
#
_symmetry.space_group_name_H-M   'P 1'
#
loop_
_entity.id
_entity.type
_entity.pdbx_description
1 polymer ?
#
loop_
_entity_poly.entity_id
_entity_poly.type
_entity_poly.pdbx_seq_one_letter_code
_entity_poly.pdbx_strand_id
1 'polypeptide(L)'
;QYDIFPGSRHVNRMITLEGMPSPNLGDVPAEETIRKMQRDVPFHGGDPIVPQEGDRVRDLLADRAREKLGISAQADMSDLSTSETLDAIEYFLFPNLVPWGGQGVPICYRFRPNGNDPRSSIMEIMLLFASPDEGPPPPPSPTTKLGPNDSWSNAPALGGAGMVVDQDTDNLIRVQRGLQANKRGTVTLAAYQESRIRHFHETLEHYLTGSK
;
A
#
# COMPACT_ATOMS: atom_id res chain seq x y z
N GLN A 1 -2.09 6.44 10.28
CA GLN A 1 -3.28 7.33 10.35
C GLN A 1 -4.40 6.73 9.53
N TYR A 2 -5.64 6.79 10.01
CA TYR A 2 -6.83 6.30 9.30
C TYR A 2 -7.86 7.42 9.20
N ASP A 3 -8.21 7.80 7.97
CA ASP A 3 -9.07 8.94 7.68
C ASP A 3 -10.37 8.49 7.01
N ILE A 4 -11.49 8.94 7.56
CA ILE A 4 -12.81 8.93 6.91
C ILE A 4 -13.14 10.38 6.58
N PHE A 5 -13.34 10.69 5.30
CA PHE A 5 -13.59 12.06 4.87
C PHE A 5 -15.06 12.43 5.11
N PRO A 6 -15.36 13.51 5.86
CA PRO A 6 -16.73 13.96 6.05
C PRO A 6 -17.45 14.20 4.72
N GLY A 7 -18.65 13.63 4.57
CA GLY A 7 -19.46 13.77 3.35
C GLY A 7 -19.04 12.84 2.19
N SER A 8 -17.93 12.11 2.29
CA SER A 8 -17.55 11.09 1.32
C SER A 8 -17.99 9.72 1.81
N ARG A 9 -18.78 9.01 1.00
CA ARG A 9 -19.14 7.59 1.25
C ARG A 9 -18.21 6.61 0.56
N HIS A 10 -17.54 7.04 -0.50
CA HIS A 10 -16.84 6.13 -1.41
C HIS A 10 -15.34 6.12 -1.21
N VAL A 11 -14.80 7.07 -0.45
CA VAL A 11 -13.36 7.23 -0.28
C VAL A 11 -12.99 7.33 1.18
N ASN A 12 -12.00 6.55 1.57
CA ASN A 12 -11.28 6.70 2.83
C ASN A 12 -9.78 6.50 2.57
N ARG A 13 -8.92 6.85 3.53
CA ARG A 13 -7.47 6.81 3.37
C ARG A 13 -6.79 6.21 4.60
N MET A 14 -5.69 5.51 4.39
CA MET A 14 -4.69 5.30 5.43
C MET A 14 -3.34 5.85 5.00
N ILE A 15 -2.55 6.29 5.98
CA ILE A 15 -1.16 6.67 5.79
C ILE A 15 -0.32 5.90 6.80
N THR A 16 0.68 5.19 6.29
CA THR A 16 1.78 4.64 7.09
C THR A 16 3.05 5.43 6.77
N LEU A 17 3.65 5.99 7.82
CA LEU A 17 4.86 6.78 7.68
C LEU A 17 6.07 5.87 7.54
N GLU A 18 6.86 6.08 6.50
CA GLU A 18 8.11 5.35 6.27
C GLU A 18 9.33 6.13 6.78
N GLY A 19 10.43 5.45 7.09
CA GLY A 19 11.63 6.13 7.60
C GLY A 19 11.43 6.83 8.94
N MET A 20 10.48 6.35 9.74
CA MET A 20 10.27 6.75 11.13
C MET A 20 10.33 5.52 12.04
N PRO A 21 11.00 5.60 13.19
CA PRO A 21 10.92 4.53 14.18
C PRO A 21 9.50 4.41 14.74
N SER A 22 9.13 3.20 15.14
CA SER A 22 7.89 2.99 15.88
C SER A 22 7.90 3.83 17.16
N PRO A 23 6.78 4.50 17.52
CA PRO A 23 6.66 5.23 18.77
C PRO A 23 6.94 4.38 20.03
N ASN A 24 6.86 3.05 19.91
CA ASN A 24 7.09 2.11 21.01
C ASN A 24 8.57 1.76 21.23
N LEU A 25 9.47 2.15 20.32
CA LEU A 25 10.90 1.79 20.38
C LEU A 25 11.76 2.81 21.15
N GLY A 26 11.18 3.91 21.65
CA GLY A 26 11.93 5.00 22.28
C GLY A 26 12.83 5.72 21.28
N ASP A 27 14.01 6.17 21.73
CA ASP A 27 14.96 6.89 20.90
C ASP A 27 15.74 5.92 20.01
N VAL A 28 15.50 5.99 18.70
CA VAL A 28 16.22 5.22 17.68
C VAL A 28 17.19 6.15 16.96
N PRO A 29 18.50 5.83 16.91
CA PRO A 29 19.48 6.63 16.19
C PRO A 29 19.12 6.85 14.71
N ALA A 30 19.50 7.99 14.16
CA ALA A 30 19.25 8.36 12.77
C ALA A 30 19.82 7.31 11.80
N GLU A 31 21.05 6.87 12.06
CA GLU A 31 21.80 5.89 11.29
C GLU A 31 21.12 4.52 11.29
N GLU A 32 20.48 4.15 12.40
CA GLU A 32 19.73 2.91 12.51
C GLU A 32 18.47 2.94 11.64
N THR A 33 17.75 4.06 11.64
CA THR A 33 16.58 4.29 10.79
C THR A 33 16.96 4.24 9.32
N ILE A 34 18.02 4.96 8.93
CA ILE A 34 18.57 4.96 7.57
C ILE A 34 18.95 3.54 7.16
N ARG A 35 19.76 2.84 7.97
CA ARG A 35 20.23 1.48 7.64
C ARG A 35 19.07 0.52 7.40
N LYS A 36 18.03 0.56 8.23
CA LYS A 36 16.83 -0.27 8.06
C LYS A 36 16.10 0.06 6.77
N MET A 37 15.88 1.34 6.48
CA MET A 37 15.26 1.77 5.22
C MET A 37 16.06 1.32 4.00
N GLN A 38 17.39 1.48 4.00
CA GLN A 38 18.26 1.04 2.90
C GLN A 38 18.27 -0.48 2.71
N ARG A 39 18.02 -1.25 3.78
CA ARG A 39 17.91 -2.72 3.73
C ARG A 39 16.56 -3.17 3.18
N ASP A 40 15.47 -2.57 3.65
CA ASP A 40 14.11 -3.07 3.43
C ASP A 40 13.45 -2.51 2.17
N VAL A 41 13.90 -1.34 1.70
CA VAL A 41 13.30 -0.63 0.57
C VAL A 41 14.36 -0.39 -0.52
N PRO A 42 14.27 -1.10 -1.67
CA PRO A 42 15.31 -1.05 -2.72
C PRO A 42 15.65 0.37 -3.23
N PHE A 43 14.66 1.27 -3.25
CA PHE A 43 14.85 2.66 -3.69
C PHE A 43 15.76 3.49 -2.76
N HIS A 44 16.04 3.03 -1.54
CA HIS A 44 16.99 3.67 -0.63
C HIS A 44 18.39 3.02 -0.63
N GLY A 45 18.58 1.89 -1.30
CA GLY A 45 19.88 1.20 -1.33
C GLY A 45 21.02 1.99 -1.99
N GLY A 46 22.19 1.38 -2.14
CA GLY A 46 23.37 2.02 -2.73
C GLY A 46 24.24 2.70 -1.69
N ASP A 47 24.87 3.82 -2.06
CA ASP A 47 25.86 4.48 -1.19
C ASP A 47 25.26 4.87 0.17
N PRO A 48 26.04 4.78 1.26
CA PRO A 48 25.59 5.15 2.60
C PRO A 48 25.05 6.58 2.61
N ILE A 49 23.91 6.76 3.28
CA ILE A 49 23.42 8.10 3.65
C ILE A 49 24.03 8.42 5.02
N VAL A 50 24.86 9.45 5.08
CA VAL A 50 25.54 9.88 6.32
C VAL A 50 24.86 11.15 6.82
N PRO A 51 24.04 11.08 7.88
CA PRO A 51 23.38 12.26 8.43
C PRO A 51 24.39 13.18 9.14
N GLN A 52 24.19 14.49 9.02
CA GLN A 52 24.90 15.52 9.77
C GLN A 52 24.04 16.04 10.93
N GLU A 53 24.66 16.76 11.87
CA GLU A 53 23.93 17.39 12.97
C GLU A 53 22.91 18.40 12.43
N GLY A 54 21.65 18.26 12.85
CA GLY A 54 20.53 19.09 12.39
C GLY A 54 19.78 18.55 11.18
N ASP A 55 20.27 17.50 10.53
CA ASP A 55 19.57 16.89 9.40
C ASP A 55 18.27 16.22 9.84
N ARG A 56 17.27 16.33 8.96
CA ARG A 56 16.02 15.57 9.07
C ARG A 56 16.16 14.28 8.28
N VAL A 57 16.28 13.16 8.99
CA VAL A 57 16.50 11.81 8.41
C VAL A 57 15.56 11.50 7.25
N ARG A 58 14.28 11.84 7.40
CA ARG A 58 13.28 11.61 6.35
C ARG A 58 13.54 12.43 5.09
N ASP A 59 14.04 13.65 5.22
CA ASP A 59 14.30 14.50 4.05
C ASP A 59 15.51 13.94 3.28
N LEU A 60 16.55 13.47 3.97
CA LEU A 60 17.68 12.76 3.33
C LEU A 60 17.23 11.50 2.57
N LEU A 61 16.34 10.71 3.18
CA LEU A 61 15.77 9.52 2.54
C LEU A 61 14.92 9.89 1.31
N ALA A 62 14.11 10.95 1.41
CA ALA A 62 13.29 11.43 0.31
C ALA A 62 14.12 11.97 -0.84
N ASP A 63 15.18 12.74 -0.58
CA ASP A 63 16.07 13.25 -1.63
C ASP A 63 16.69 12.10 -2.44
N ARG A 64 17.19 11.06 -1.76
CA ARG A 64 17.69 9.84 -2.42
C ARG A 64 16.61 9.13 -3.24
N ALA A 65 15.40 9.02 -2.70
CA ALA A 65 14.31 8.36 -3.41
C ALA A 65 13.84 9.16 -4.63
N ARG A 66 13.72 10.50 -4.54
CA ARG A 66 13.40 11.36 -5.69
C ARG A 66 14.41 11.18 -6.82
N GLU A 67 15.71 11.18 -6.49
CA GLU A 67 16.79 10.95 -7.47
C GLU A 67 16.61 9.60 -8.18
N LYS A 68 16.47 8.50 -7.43
CA LYS A 68 16.35 7.17 -8.02
C LYS A 68 15.05 6.94 -8.79
N LEU A 69 13.94 7.41 -8.24
CA LEU A 69 12.63 7.35 -8.90
C LEU A 69 12.66 8.16 -10.20
N GLY A 70 13.23 9.36 -10.18
CA GLY A 70 13.35 10.22 -11.35
C GLY A 70 14.22 9.60 -12.44
N ILE A 71 15.36 8.99 -12.08
CA ILE A 71 16.20 8.24 -13.03
C ILE A 71 15.41 7.07 -13.65
N SER A 72 14.70 6.30 -12.83
CA SER A 72 13.95 5.12 -13.30
C SER A 72 12.75 5.48 -14.17
N ALA A 73 12.05 6.56 -13.83
CA ALA A 73 10.87 7.04 -14.56
C ALA A 73 11.22 7.94 -15.74
N GLN A 74 12.46 8.46 -15.79
CA GLN A 74 12.90 9.51 -16.72
C GLN A 74 12.03 10.76 -16.60
N ALA A 75 11.76 11.17 -15.36
CA ALA A 75 10.90 12.30 -15.03
C ALA A 75 11.45 13.08 -13.83
N ASP A 76 11.16 14.38 -13.77
CA ASP A 76 11.51 15.23 -12.65
C ASP A 76 10.61 14.95 -11.44
N MET A 77 11.26 14.62 -10.31
CA MET A 77 10.60 14.30 -9.05
C MET A 77 10.89 15.35 -7.97
N SER A 78 11.56 16.46 -8.32
CA SER A 78 12.04 17.46 -7.36
C SER A 78 10.93 18.13 -6.57
N ASP A 79 9.76 18.32 -7.17
CA ASP A 79 8.59 18.94 -6.55
C ASP A 79 7.78 18.01 -5.62
N LEU A 80 8.07 16.70 -5.61
CA LEU A 80 7.35 15.78 -4.73
C LEU A 80 7.62 16.11 -3.26
N SER A 81 6.59 16.12 -2.43
CA SER A 81 6.78 16.23 -0.97
C SER A 81 7.46 14.98 -0.39
N THR A 82 8.11 15.11 0.78
CA THR A 82 8.71 13.97 1.51
C THR A 82 7.68 12.84 1.71
N SER A 83 6.41 13.15 1.91
CA SER A 83 5.36 12.14 2.06
C SER A 83 4.97 11.47 0.75
N GLU A 84 4.83 12.21 -0.35
CA GLU A 84 4.55 11.60 -1.66
C GLU A 84 5.71 10.73 -2.15
N THR A 85 6.94 11.06 -1.75
CA THR A 85 8.12 10.27 -2.08
C THR A 85 8.24 9.00 -1.23
N LEU A 86 7.92 9.05 0.07
CA LEU A 86 8.25 7.95 0.99
C LEU A 86 7.04 7.15 1.49
N ASP A 87 5.95 7.83 1.85
CA ASP A 87 4.93 7.23 2.69
C ASP A 87 3.99 6.32 1.89
N ALA A 88 3.49 5.29 2.55
CA ALA A 88 2.40 4.48 2.04
C ALA A 88 1.08 5.24 2.23
N ILE A 89 0.67 5.98 1.21
CA ILE A 89 -0.58 6.76 1.19
C ILE A 89 -1.64 5.96 0.43
N GLU A 90 -2.34 5.07 1.13
CA GLU A 90 -3.32 4.18 0.52
C GLU A 90 -4.73 4.78 0.57
N TYR A 91 -5.37 4.91 -0.58
CA TYR A 91 -6.79 5.22 -0.67
C TYR A 91 -7.60 3.95 -0.91
N PHE A 92 -8.80 3.87 -0.33
CA PHE A 92 -9.79 2.89 -0.74
C PHE A 92 -10.93 3.61 -1.46
N LEU A 93 -11.20 3.19 -2.69
CA LEU A 93 -12.31 3.66 -3.52
C LEU A 93 -13.33 2.54 -3.63
N PHE A 94 -14.47 2.72 -2.98
CA PHE A 94 -15.59 1.80 -3.03
C PHE A 94 -16.05 1.60 -4.49
N PRO A 95 -16.31 0.37 -4.93
CA PRO A 95 -16.42 -0.84 -4.10
C PRO A 95 -15.12 -1.60 -3.88
N ASN A 96 -14.07 -1.38 -4.68
CA ASN A 96 -13.02 -2.39 -4.78
C ASN A 96 -11.67 -1.97 -5.37
N LEU A 97 -11.38 -0.67 -5.45
CA LEU A 97 -10.10 -0.18 -5.97
C LEU A 97 -9.28 0.45 -4.84
N VAL A 98 -7.98 0.17 -4.78
CA VAL A 98 -7.11 0.61 -3.70
C VAL A 98 -5.81 1.21 -4.28
N PRO A 99 -5.84 2.43 -4.82
CA PRO A 99 -4.66 3.11 -5.35
C PRO A 99 -3.84 3.74 -4.22
N TRP A 100 -2.52 3.64 -4.36
CA TRP A 100 -1.56 4.29 -3.48
C TRP A 100 -1.12 5.60 -4.14
N GLY A 101 -1.24 6.72 -3.42
CA GLY A 101 -1.10 8.06 -3.96
C GLY A 101 0.34 8.60 -4.00
N GLY A 102 1.32 7.84 -3.53
CA GLY A 102 2.74 8.23 -3.53
C GLY A 102 3.51 7.60 -4.69
N GLN A 103 4.68 8.17 -5.01
CA GLN A 103 5.60 7.65 -6.02
C GLN A 103 6.58 6.61 -5.45
N GLY A 104 6.83 6.63 -4.13
CA GLY A 104 7.69 5.64 -3.47
C GLY A 104 7.10 4.23 -3.43
N VAL A 105 5.77 4.14 -3.41
CA VAL A 105 5.04 2.88 -3.43
C VAL A 105 3.92 2.94 -4.48
N PRO A 106 4.26 2.72 -5.77
CA PRO A 106 3.34 2.91 -6.90
C PRO A 106 2.40 1.72 -7.10
N ILE A 107 1.74 1.28 -6.03
CA ILE A 107 0.90 0.07 -6.03
C ILE A 107 -0.58 0.45 -6.16
N CYS A 108 -1.33 -0.33 -6.92
CA CYS A 108 -2.78 -0.27 -6.94
C CYS A 108 -3.37 -1.67 -6.86
N TYR A 109 -4.24 -1.90 -5.87
CA TYR A 109 -4.97 -3.16 -5.75
C TYR A 109 -6.37 -3.05 -6.34
N ARG A 110 -6.87 -4.17 -6.87
CA ARG A 110 -8.28 -4.32 -7.23
C ARG A 110 -8.80 -5.69 -6.82
N PHE A 111 -9.96 -5.72 -6.17
CA PHE A 111 -10.60 -6.94 -5.69
C PHE A 111 -11.93 -7.18 -6.41
N ARG A 112 -12.03 -8.19 -7.25
CA ARG A 112 -13.27 -8.48 -8.00
C ARG A 112 -13.96 -9.72 -7.46
N PRO A 113 -15.30 -9.76 -7.40
CA PRO A 113 -16.02 -11.00 -7.18
C PRO A 113 -15.60 -12.06 -8.21
N ASN A 114 -15.46 -13.31 -7.77
CA ASN A 114 -15.28 -14.43 -8.69
C ASN A 114 -16.65 -15.02 -9.05
N GLY A 115 -17.35 -14.34 -9.96
CA GLY A 115 -18.76 -14.63 -10.24
C GLY A 115 -19.62 -14.40 -9.00
N ASN A 116 -20.47 -15.38 -8.68
CA ASN A 116 -21.35 -15.34 -7.49
C ASN A 116 -20.83 -16.17 -6.32
N ASP A 117 -19.56 -16.61 -6.35
CA ASP A 117 -18.98 -17.36 -5.23
C ASP A 117 -18.55 -16.41 -4.10
N PRO A 118 -19.23 -16.41 -2.93
CA PRO A 118 -18.84 -15.55 -1.81
C PRO A 118 -17.56 -16.02 -1.10
N ARG A 119 -16.97 -17.14 -1.53
CA ARG A 119 -15.75 -17.73 -0.95
C ARG A 119 -14.49 -17.42 -1.73
N SER A 120 -14.59 -16.78 -2.89
CA SER A 120 -13.43 -16.44 -3.70
C SER A 120 -13.54 -15.06 -4.33
N SER A 121 -12.39 -14.46 -4.60
CA SER A 121 -12.26 -13.19 -5.29
C SER A 121 -11.04 -13.23 -6.22
N ILE A 122 -11.03 -12.34 -7.20
CA ILE A 122 -9.87 -12.10 -8.06
C ILE A 122 -9.17 -10.86 -7.51
N MET A 123 -7.95 -11.05 -7.01
CA MET A 123 -7.08 -9.96 -6.60
C MET A 123 -6.12 -9.61 -7.73
N GLU A 124 -5.99 -8.32 -8.02
CA GLU A 124 -5.03 -7.79 -8.98
C GLU A 124 -4.11 -6.80 -8.27
N ILE A 125 -2.82 -6.90 -8.58
CA ILE A 125 -1.80 -5.93 -8.18
C ILE A 125 -1.28 -5.28 -9.45
N MET A 126 -1.39 -3.96 -9.51
CA MET A 126 -0.89 -3.14 -10.61
C MET A 126 0.24 -2.27 -10.06
N LEU A 127 1.39 -2.27 -10.74
CA LEU A 127 2.49 -1.36 -10.47
C LEU A 127 2.39 -0.20 -11.46
N LEU A 128 2.06 0.99 -10.96
CA LEU A 128 1.73 2.19 -11.74
C LEU A 128 2.81 3.24 -11.58
N PHE A 129 3.91 3.09 -12.30
CA PHE A 129 5.02 4.04 -12.28
C PHE A 129 4.68 5.34 -13.03
N ALA A 130 5.35 6.43 -12.66
CA ALA A 130 5.25 7.70 -13.37
C ALA A 130 5.63 7.55 -14.86
N SER A 131 4.99 8.38 -15.69
CA SER A 131 5.37 8.52 -17.10
C SER A 131 6.64 9.36 -17.22
N PRO A 132 7.45 9.16 -18.27
CA PRO A 132 8.57 10.04 -18.55
C PRO A 132 8.06 11.46 -18.86
N ASP A 133 8.87 12.48 -18.57
CA ASP A 133 8.54 13.87 -18.91
C ASP A 133 8.49 14.07 -20.43
N GLU A 134 9.30 13.30 -21.16
CA GLU A 134 9.45 13.39 -22.61
C GLU A 134 9.18 12.05 -23.29
N GLY A 135 8.38 12.10 -24.36
CA GLY A 135 8.01 10.93 -25.15
C GLY A 135 6.86 10.09 -24.55
N PRO A 136 6.42 9.04 -25.25
CA PRO A 136 5.35 8.18 -24.77
C PRO A 136 5.85 7.23 -23.67
N PRO A 137 4.99 6.84 -22.70
CA PRO A 137 5.34 5.80 -21.73
C PRO A 137 5.60 4.46 -22.44
N PRO A 138 6.42 3.57 -21.84
CA PRO A 138 6.61 2.23 -22.36
C PRO A 138 5.27 1.46 -22.41
N PRO A 139 5.11 0.51 -23.34
CA PRO A 139 3.91 -0.31 -23.38
C PRO A 139 3.75 -1.10 -22.06
N PRO A 140 2.50 -1.37 -21.64
CA PRO A 140 2.26 -2.11 -20.40
C PRO A 140 2.88 -3.50 -20.47
N SER A 141 3.47 -3.94 -19.36
CA SER A 141 4.02 -5.30 -19.27
C SER A 141 2.92 -6.36 -19.39
N PRO A 142 3.24 -7.56 -19.91
CA PRO A 142 2.28 -8.66 -19.93
C PRO A 142 1.76 -8.99 -18.53
N THR A 143 0.48 -9.34 -18.43
CA THR A 143 -0.13 -9.75 -17.17
C THR A 143 0.37 -11.14 -16.76
N THR A 144 1.00 -11.25 -15.59
CA THR A 144 1.25 -12.53 -14.93
C THR A 144 -0.03 -12.99 -14.23
N LYS A 145 -0.50 -14.20 -14.56
CA LYS A 145 -1.66 -14.83 -13.91
C LYS A 145 -1.17 -15.92 -12.97
N LEU A 146 -1.62 -15.86 -11.73
CA LEU A 146 -1.34 -16.87 -10.70
C LEU A 146 -2.63 -17.61 -10.37
N GLY A 147 -2.53 -18.92 -10.17
CA GLY A 147 -3.61 -19.75 -9.66
C GLY A 147 -3.78 -19.63 -8.14
N PRO A 148 -4.87 -20.16 -7.57
CA PRO A 148 -5.18 -20.02 -6.14
C PRO A 148 -4.16 -20.62 -5.16
N ASN A 149 -3.29 -21.52 -5.64
CA ASN A 149 -2.25 -22.18 -4.83
C ASN A 149 -0.83 -21.75 -5.24
N ASP A 150 -0.71 -20.84 -6.22
CA ASP A 150 0.58 -20.32 -6.63
C ASP A 150 1.02 -19.22 -5.66
N SER A 151 2.31 -19.19 -5.36
CA SER A 151 2.89 -18.10 -4.56
C SER A 151 2.95 -16.81 -5.39
N TRP A 152 2.63 -15.68 -4.77
CA TRP A 152 2.82 -14.35 -5.34
C TRP A 152 4.28 -14.05 -5.67
N SER A 153 5.22 -14.70 -4.97
CA SER A 153 6.65 -14.64 -5.27
C SER A 153 7.01 -15.25 -6.63
N ASN A 154 6.11 -16.04 -7.24
CA ASN A 154 6.27 -16.52 -8.62
C ASN A 154 6.07 -15.42 -9.67
N ALA A 155 5.61 -14.22 -9.29
CA ALA A 155 5.54 -13.04 -10.13
C ALA A 155 6.76 -12.13 -9.84
N PRO A 156 7.86 -12.21 -10.62
CA PRO A 156 9.11 -11.55 -10.27
C PRO A 156 9.01 -10.02 -10.19
N ALA A 157 8.05 -9.44 -10.93
CA ALA A 157 7.78 -8.00 -10.94
C ALA A 157 7.38 -7.45 -9.56
N LEU A 158 6.86 -8.29 -8.66
CA LEU A 158 6.51 -7.88 -7.29
C LEU A 158 7.72 -7.78 -6.37
N GLY A 159 8.88 -8.33 -6.76
CA GLY A 159 10.07 -8.37 -5.91
C GLY A 159 9.77 -8.89 -4.50
N GLY A 160 10.28 -8.18 -3.48
CA GLY A 160 10.03 -8.53 -2.08
C GLY A 160 8.58 -8.45 -1.63
N ALA A 161 7.72 -7.70 -2.33
CA ALA A 161 6.31 -7.58 -1.99
C ALA A 161 5.55 -8.91 -2.18
N GLY A 162 6.00 -9.79 -3.09
CA GLY A 162 5.38 -11.10 -3.29
C GLY A 162 5.28 -11.91 -2.00
N MET A 163 6.33 -11.90 -1.17
CA MET A 163 6.33 -12.60 0.12
C MET A 163 5.35 -12.00 1.14
N VAL A 164 5.12 -10.69 1.09
CA VAL A 164 4.17 -10.01 1.98
C VAL A 164 2.75 -10.36 1.56
N VAL A 165 2.46 -10.32 0.26
CA VAL A 165 1.13 -10.68 -0.27
C VAL A 165 0.82 -12.16 -0.04
N ASP A 166 1.82 -13.03 -0.08
CA ASP A 166 1.65 -14.44 0.34
C ASP A 166 1.18 -14.53 1.79
N GLN A 167 1.79 -13.79 2.72
CA GLN A 167 1.38 -13.77 4.13
C GLN A 167 -0.05 -13.25 4.30
N ASP A 168 -0.41 -12.18 3.58
CA ASP A 168 -1.77 -11.62 3.60
C ASP A 168 -2.81 -12.59 3.04
N THR A 169 -2.50 -13.26 1.93
CA THR A 169 -3.39 -14.28 1.31
C THR A 169 -3.66 -15.42 2.29
N ASP A 170 -2.60 -15.90 2.93
CA ASP A 170 -2.64 -16.94 3.96
C ASP A 170 -3.53 -16.53 5.15
N ASN A 171 -3.42 -15.27 5.58
CA ASN A 171 -4.25 -14.71 6.63
C ASN A 171 -5.72 -14.59 6.21
N LEU A 172 -6.01 -14.08 5.01
CA LEU A 172 -7.37 -13.94 4.47
C LEU A 172 -8.10 -15.29 4.41
N ILE A 173 -7.42 -16.37 4.04
CA ILE A 173 -7.99 -17.73 4.04
C ILE A 173 -8.39 -18.14 5.46
N ARG A 174 -7.55 -17.86 6.46
CA ARG A 174 -7.83 -18.18 7.87
C ARG A 174 -8.97 -17.33 8.43
N VAL A 175 -9.00 -16.03 8.11
CA VAL A 175 -10.09 -15.11 8.47
C VAL A 175 -11.42 -15.61 7.89
N GLN A 176 -11.47 -15.95 6.60
CA GLN A 176 -12.70 -16.43 5.95
C GLN A 176 -13.22 -17.72 6.57
N ARG A 177 -12.33 -18.67 6.90
CA ARG A 177 -12.70 -19.89 7.64
C ARG A 177 -13.27 -19.57 9.03
N GLY A 178 -12.65 -18.63 9.75
CA GLY A 178 -13.11 -18.17 11.05
C GLY A 178 -14.49 -17.52 11.00
N LEU A 179 -14.73 -16.65 10.00
CA LEU A 179 -16.03 -16.00 9.80
C LEU A 179 -17.15 -17.01 9.51
N GLN A 180 -16.88 -18.04 8.72
CA GLN A 180 -17.85 -19.11 8.45
C GLN A 180 -18.15 -19.98 9.68
N ALA A 181 -17.15 -20.21 10.54
CA ALA A 181 -17.33 -20.97 11.77
C ALA A 181 -17.95 -20.15 12.92
N ASN A 182 -18.04 -18.82 12.78
CA ASN A 182 -18.51 -17.93 13.83
C ASN A 182 -20.03 -18.04 14.06
N LYS A 183 -20.41 -18.75 15.13
CA LYS A 183 -21.81 -18.94 15.54
C LYS A 183 -22.52 -17.64 15.98
N ARG A 184 -21.78 -16.59 16.34
CA ARG A 184 -22.36 -15.30 16.77
C ARG A 184 -22.92 -14.51 15.58
N GLY A 185 -22.47 -14.81 14.36
CA GLY A 185 -22.90 -14.11 13.14
C GLY A 185 -22.51 -12.63 13.06
N THR A 186 -21.67 -12.15 13.99
CA THR A 186 -21.23 -10.74 14.08
C THR A 186 -19.76 -10.66 14.46
N VAL A 187 -19.10 -9.58 14.04
CA VAL A 187 -17.69 -9.28 14.32
C VAL A 187 -17.62 -7.98 15.13
N THR A 188 -16.67 -7.88 16.05
CA THR A 188 -16.39 -6.64 16.80
C THR A 188 -15.12 -6.03 16.23
N LEU A 189 -15.18 -4.75 15.86
CA LEU A 189 -14.09 -4.02 15.24
C LEU A 189 -13.51 -2.98 16.21
N ALA A 190 -12.20 -2.79 16.18
CA ALA A 190 -11.47 -1.77 16.91
C ALA A 190 -11.93 -0.37 16.51
N ALA A 191 -12.08 0.51 17.49
CA ALA A 191 -12.65 1.85 17.28
C ALA A 191 -11.86 2.68 16.26
N TYR A 192 -10.53 2.67 16.33
CA TYR A 192 -9.69 3.50 15.45
C TYR A 192 -9.15 2.74 14.24
N GLN A 193 -8.39 1.67 14.46
CA GLN A 193 -7.63 0.98 13.40
C GLN A 193 -8.53 0.29 12.35
N GLU A 194 -9.75 -0.10 12.72
CA GLU A 194 -10.69 -0.78 11.82
C GLU A 194 -11.87 0.12 11.41
N SER A 195 -11.69 1.44 11.55
CA SER A 195 -12.70 2.44 11.14
C SER A 195 -13.02 2.38 9.64
N ARG A 196 -12.01 2.14 8.79
CA ARG A 196 -12.18 2.00 7.33
C ARG A 196 -13.02 0.78 6.95
N ILE A 197 -12.94 -0.32 7.72
CA ILE A 197 -13.76 -1.52 7.53
C ILE A 197 -15.23 -1.21 7.85
N ARG A 198 -15.49 -0.50 8.95
CA ARG A 198 -16.85 -0.03 9.27
C ARG A 198 -17.41 0.88 8.18
N HIS A 199 -16.62 1.86 7.73
CA HIS A 199 -17.01 2.75 6.63
C HIS A 199 -17.36 1.99 5.35
N PHE A 200 -16.59 0.97 4.98
CA PHE A 200 -16.92 0.09 3.86
C PHE A 200 -18.29 -0.58 4.03
N HIS A 201 -18.57 -1.15 5.20
CA HIS A 201 -19.83 -1.82 5.48
C HIS A 201 -21.02 -0.86 5.56
N GLU A 202 -20.86 0.34 6.08
CA GLU A 202 -21.89 1.39 6.07
C GLU A 202 -22.28 1.77 4.64
N THR A 203 -21.29 1.97 3.77
CA THR A 203 -21.53 2.25 2.34
C THR A 203 -22.16 1.05 1.63
N LEU A 204 -21.70 -0.17 1.91
CA LEU A 204 -22.28 -1.39 1.33
C LEU A 204 -23.76 -1.55 1.74
N GLU A 205 -24.07 -1.40 3.03
CA GLU A 205 -25.44 -1.53 3.56
C GLU A 205 -26.39 -0.52 2.93
N HIS A 206 -25.94 0.72 2.69
CA HIS A 206 -26.70 1.74 1.98
C HIS A 206 -27.12 1.26 0.58
N TYR A 207 -26.19 0.66 -0.18
CA TYR A 207 -26.49 0.13 -1.51
C TYR A 207 -27.36 -1.13 -1.48
N LEU A 208 -27.23 -1.98 -0.46
CA LEU A 208 -28.03 -3.20 -0.34
C LEU A 208 -29.47 -2.93 0.10
N THR A 209 -29.67 -1.94 0.98
CA THR A 209 -31.00 -1.61 1.53
C THR A 209 -31.73 -0.52 0.76
N GLY A 210 -31.03 0.27 -0.05
CA GLY A 210 -31.60 1.43 -0.74
C GLY A 210 -31.98 2.58 0.20
N SER A 211 -31.49 2.56 1.44
CA SER A 211 -31.71 3.63 2.42
C SER A 211 -31.12 4.93 1.87
N LYS A 212 -31.93 5.99 1.71
CA LYS A 212 -31.46 7.28 1.18
C LYS A 212 -30.63 8.06 2.20
#